data_AF-A0A368GMF5-F1
#
_entry.id   AF-A0A368GMF5-F1
#
_cell.length_a   1.000
_cell.length_b   1.000
_cell.length_c   1.000
_cell.angle_alpha   90.00
_cell.angle_beta   90.00
_cell.angle_gamma   90.00
#
_symmetry.space_group_name_H-M   'P 1'
#
loop_
_entity.id
_entity.type
_entity.pdbx_description
1 polymer ?
#
loop_
_entity_poly.entity_id
_entity_poly.type
_entity_poly.pdbx_seq_one_letter_code
_entity_poly.pdbx_strand_id
1 'polypeptide(L)'
;MMDSVRYGAQNAYAECQYQFNKRRWNCTLIDPITLELISDVMMRDGTRESAFVHAVSAAGVAYRCATSEQPLLFTSSSTPGMFRVTRDCARGLNERCGCDQSMLTLDPQVRSYDYQGCSDNVQYGIAISREFVDAAERGKNASSRAILNLHNNRAGRQVSHLSQPSWRKRSVICSEDK
;
A
#
# COMPACT_ATOMS: atom_id res chain seq x y z
N MET A 1 7.49 12.81 1.67
CA MET A 1 7.67 11.33 1.73
C MET A 1 6.99 10.72 2.95
N MET A 2 7.30 11.17 4.18
CA MET A 2 6.66 10.64 5.39
C MET A 2 5.13 10.85 5.38
N ASP A 3 4.65 11.95 4.78
CA ASP A 3 3.22 12.20 4.63
C ASP A 3 2.52 11.14 3.75
N SER A 4 3.18 10.73 2.65
CA SER A 4 2.69 9.67 1.77
C SER A 4 2.62 8.31 2.49
N VAL A 5 3.58 8.03 3.37
CA VAL A 5 3.60 6.82 4.21
C VAL A 5 2.48 6.86 5.26
N ARG A 6 2.34 7.99 5.96
CA ARG A 6 1.28 8.22 6.95
C ARG A 6 -0.10 8.05 6.32
N TYR A 7 -0.32 8.66 5.16
CA TYR A 7 -1.57 8.56 4.43
C TYR A 7 -1.84 7.12 3.95
N GLY A 8 -0.82 6.41 3.48
CA GLY A 8 -0.91 4.99 3.13
C GLY A 8 -1.36 4.11 4.30
N ALA A 9 -0.84 4.37 5.51
CA ALA A 9 -1.27 3.68 6.72
C ALA A 9 -2.71 4.03 7.13
N GLN A 10 -3.12 5.31 7.01
CA GLN A 10 -4.50 5.72 7.28
C GLN A 10 -5.50 5.06 6.32
N ASN A 11 -5.16 4.97 5.04
CA ASN A 11 -5.99 4.28 4.06
C ASN A 11 -6.09 2.78 4.33
N ALA A 12 -4.98 2.12 4.75
CA ALA A 12 -5.01 0.72 5.14
C ALA A 12 -5.97 0.48 6.31
N TYR A 13 -5.98 1.38 7.29
CA TYR A 13 -6.90 1.32 8.42
C TYR A 13 -8.36 1.51 7.98
N ALA A 14 -8.63 2.52 7.15
CA ALA A 14 -9.97 2.77 6.62
C ALA A 14 -10.50 1.58 5.81
N GLU A 15 -9.66 0.96 4.98
CA GLU A 15 -10.00 -0.26 4.24
C GLU A 15 -10.32 -1.43 5.18
N CYS A 16 -9.51 -1.60 6.24
CA CYS A 16 -9.74 -2.65 7.21
C CYS A 16 -11.07 -2.47 7.94
N GLN A 17 -11.40 -1.25 8.38
CA GLN A 17 -12.69 -0.94 8.98
C GLN A 17 -13.84 -1.17 7.98
N TYR A 18 -13.66 -0.81 6.72
CA TYR A 18 -14.64 -1.03 5.67
C TYR A 18 -14.93 -2.53 5.47
N GLN A 19 -13.89 -3.36 5.33
CA GLN A 19 -14.03 -4.81 5.12
C GLN A 19 -14.69 -5.51 6.31
N PHE A 20 -14.46 -5.01 7.53
CA PHE A 20 -14.92 -5.63 8.77
C PHE A 20 -16.12 -4.92 9.42
N ASN A 21 -16.75 -3.95 8.75
CA ASN A 21 -17.84 -3.15 9.31
C ASN A 21 -19.06 -3.94 9.80
N LYS A 22 -19.30 -5.12 9.22
CA LYS A 22 -20.42 -6.04 9.54
C LYS A 22 -19.96 -7.28 10.33
N ARG A 23 -18.72 -7.30 10.82
CA ARG A 23 -18.15 -8.41 11.60
C ARG A 23 -18.16 -8.06 13.09
N ARG A 24 -18.04 -9.08 13.94
CA ARG A 24 -17.94 -8.90 15.41
C ARG A 24 -16.70 -8.09 15.80
N TRP A 25 -15.59 -8.32 15.10
CA TRP A 25 -14.40 -7.48 15.16
C TRP A 25 -14.43 -6.52 13.98
N ASN A 26 -14.39 -5.21 14.24
CA ASN A 26 -14.62 -4.14 13.26
C ASN A 26 -13.33 -3.37 12.88
N CYS A 27 -12.17 -3.97 13.13
CA CYS A 27 -10.87 -3.35 12.87
C CYS A 27 -10.64 -2.00 13.57
N THR A 28 -11.11 -1.86 14.82
CA THR A 28 -10.67 -0.79 15.70
C THR A 28 -9.28 -1.13 16.25
N LEU A 29 -8.28 -0.29 15.95
CA LEU A 29 -6.88 -0.51 16.38
C LEU A 29 -6.52 0.27 17.66
N ILE A 30 -7.38 1.20 18.09
CA ILE A 30 -7.21 1.98 19.31
C ILE A 30 -8.44 1.70 20.16
N ASP A 31 -8.21 1.25 21.39
CA ASP A 31 -9.30 1.13 22.35
C ASP A 31 -9.77 2.55 22.74
N PRO A 32 -11.06 2.88 22.58
CA PRO A 32 -11.56 4.23 22.84
C PRO A 32 -11.51 4.61 24.33
N ILE A 33 -11.33 3.63 25.23
CA ILE A 33 -11.32 3.81 26.68
C ILE A 33 -9.90 3.82 27.20
N THR A 34 -9.07 2.83 26.82
CA THR A 34 -7.69 2.74 27.32
C THR A 34 -6.68 3.54 26.49
N LEU A 35 -7.06 3.99 25.28
CA LEU A 35 -6.17 4.60 24.27
C LEU A 35 -4.97 3.73 23.90
N GLU A 36 -4.98 2.47 24.31
CA GLU A 36 -3.93 1.52 23.97
C GLU A 36 -4.12 1.07 22.53
N LEU A 37 -2.99 0.89 21.85
CA LEU A 37 -2.97 0.26 20.55
C LEU A 37 -3.35 -1.21 20.75
N ILE A 38 -4.59 -1.58 20.36
CA ILE A 38 -5.13 -2.94 20.40
C ILE A 38 -4.21 -3.93 19.64
N SER A 39 -3.31 -3.42 18.80
CA SER A 39 -2.29 -4.23 18.15
C SER A 39 -1.37 -4.98 19.13
N ASP A 40 -1.12 -4.54 20.37
CA ASP A 40 -0.23 -5.33 21.25
C ASP A 40 -0.92 -6.61 21.73
N VAL A 41 -2.23 -6.60 22.02
CA VAL A 41 -2.97 -7.81 22.42
C VAL A 41 -3.35 -8.64 21.20
N MET A 42 -3.88 -8.00 20.16
CA MET A 42 -4.39 -8.69 18.98
C MET A 42 -3.29 -9.17 18.03
N MET A 43 -2.16 -8.45 17.93
CA MET A 43 -0.98 -8.90 17.17
C MET A 43 0.01 -9.68 18.03
N ARG A 44 -0.23 -9.77 19.35
CA ARG A 44 0.32 -10.86 20.15
C ARG A 44 -0.34 -12.17 19.78
N ASP A 45 -1.64 -12.27 19.55
CA ASP A 45 -2.22 -13.55 19.16
C ASP A 45 -2.17 -13.73 17.64
N GLY A 46 -1.66 -14.88 17.17
CA GLY A 46 -1.51 -15.21 15.75
C GLY A 46 -2.86 -15.48 15.07
N THR A 47 -3.75 -14.50 15.12
CA THR A 47 -5.13 -14.56 14.63
C THR A 47 -5.22 -14.30 13.13
N ARG A 48 -6.37 -14.67 12.54
CA ARG A 48 -6.60 -14.42 11.11
C ARG A 48 -6.77 -12.93 10.82
N GLU A 49 -7.32 -12.21 11.79
CA GLU A 49 -7.56 -10.78 11.73
C GLU A 49 -6.24 -9.99 11.83
N SER A 50 -5.29 -10.40 12.69
CA SER A 50 -3.96 -9.77 12.73
C SER A 50 -3.17 -10.01 11.44
N ALA A 51 -3.27 -11.21 10.85
CA ALA A 51 -2.70 -11.49 9.55
C ALA A 51 -3.23 -10.55 8.45
N PHE A 52 -4.53 -10.26 8.46
CA PHE A 52 -5.13 -9.30 7.54
C PHE A 52 -4.62 -7.87 7.76
N VAL A 53 -4.53 -7.41 9.02
CA VAL A 53 -4.02 -6.07 9.37
C VAL A 53 -2.58 -5.87 8.87
N HIS A 54 -1.71 -6.86 9.09
CA HIS A 54 -0.33 -6.85 8.58
C HIS A 54 -0.29 -6.75 7.05
N ALA A 55 -1.08 -7.56 6.36
CA ALA A 55 -1.15 -7.56 4.90
C ALA A 55 -1.66 -6.21 4.35
N VAL A 56 -2.79 -5.69 4.86
CA VAL A 56 -3.39 -4.44 4.37
C VAL A 56 -2.53 -3.23 4.70
N SER A 57 -1.86 -3.21 5.85
CA SER A 57 -0.93 -2.13 6.23
C SER A 57 0.30 -2.10 5.32
N ALA A 58 0.89 -3.26 5.04
CA ALA A 58 2.00 -3.38 4.10
C ALA A 58 1.59 -2.99 2.67
N ALA A 59 0.37 -3.34 2.25
CA ALA A 59 -0.18 -2.98 0.96
C ALA A 59 -0.48 -1.46 0.87
N GLY A 60 -1.08 -0.85 1.88
CA GLY A 60 -1.46 0.56 1.88
C GLY A 60 -0.26 1.52 1.90
N VAL A 61 0.86 1.15 2.53
CA VAL A 61 2.11 1.92 2.43
C VAL A 61 2.76 1.74 1.05
N ALA A 62 2.70 0.55 0.46
CA ALA A 62 3.32 0.27 -0.84
C ALA A 62 2.51 0.85 -2.01
N TYR A 63 1.18 0.94 -1.89
CA TYR A 63 0.25 1.19 -2.99
C TYR A 63 -0.94 2.09 -2.59
N ARG A 64 -1.71 2.55 -3.60
CA ARG A 64 -3.17 2.72 -3.42
C ARG A 64 -3.73 1.31 -3.33
N CYS A 65 -4.33 0.96 -2.21
CA CYS A 65 -5.57 0.20 -2.30
C CYS A 65 -6.60 1.15 -2.92
N ALA A 66 -6.93 0.94 -4.20
CA ALA A 66 -8.16 1.49 -4.77
C ALA A 66 -9.23 0.43 -4.55
N THR A 67 -9.61 0.23 -3.29
CA THR A 67 -10.66 -0.71 -2.91
C THR A 67 -11.81 0.12 -2.38
N SER A 68 -12.91 0.04 -3.13
CA SER A 68 -14.12 0.83 -3.01
C SER A 68 -13.97 2.33 -3.30
N GLU A 69 -14.88 2.80 -4.14
CA GLU A 69 -15.28 4.19 -4.25
C GLU A 69 -15.62 4.69 -2.84
N GLN A 70 -14.72 5.46 -2.21
CA GLN A 70 -15.13 6.26 -1.05
C GLN A 70 -15.82 7.54 -1.55
N PRO A 71 -16.87 8.00 -0.84
CA PRO A 71 -17.82 8.95 -1.40
C PRO A 71 -17.19 10.31 -1.64
N LEU A 72 -17.61 10.91 -2.76
CA LEU A 72 -17.44 12.29 -3.18
C LEU A 72 -18.06 13.30 -2.19
N LEU A 73 -17.58 13.38 -0.94
CA LEU A 73 -18.16 14.27 0.08
C LEU A 73 -17.22 15.36 0.62
N PHE A 74 -16.10 15.63 -0.04
CA PHE A 74 -15.36 16.88 0.18
C PHE A 74 -15.12 17.60 -1.14
N THR A 75 -16.21 18.11 -1.71
CA THR A 75 -16.21 19.17 -2.71
C THR A 75 -16.08 20.52 -2.02
N SER A 76 -14.86 20.97 -1.77
CA SER A 76 -14.53 22.39 -1.73
C SER A 76 -13.06 22.55 -2.09
N SER A 77 -12.80 22.86 -3.38
CA SER A 77 -11.61 23.51 -3.97
C SER A 77 -10.17 23.14 -3.54
N SER A 78 -9.99 22.15 -2.70
CA SER A 78 -8.74 21.54 -2.27
C SER A 78 -9.04 20.06 -2.15
N THR A 79 -9.09 19.36 -3.28
CA THR A 79 -8.92 17.90 -3.27
C THR A 79 -7.65 17.65 -2.46
N PRO A 80 -7.71 16.97 -1.30
CA PRO A 80 -6.50 16.49 -0.67
C PRO A 80 -5.84 15.64 -1.75
N GLY A 81 -4.69 16.06 -2.25
CA GLY A 81 -3.95 15.29 -3.22
C GLY A 81 -3.86 13.89 -2.64
N MET A 82 -4.47 12.91 -3.32
CA MET A 82 -4.37 11.52 -2.90
C MET A 82 -2.94 11.08 -3.20
N PHE A 83 -2.06 11.42 -2.26
CA PHE A 83 -0.62 11.22 -2.35
C PHE A 83 -0.33 9.75 -2.03
N ARG A 84 0.32 9.08 -2.97
CA ARG A 84 0.75 7.68 -2.82
C ARG A 84 2.23 7.68 -3.06
N VAL A 85 3.00 6.91 -2.29
CA VAL A 85 4.46 6.84 -2.48
C VAL A 85 4.81 6.68 -3.96
N THR A 86 4.20 5.73 -4.67
CA THR A 86 4.49 5.47 -6.09
C THR A 86 3.99 6.55 -7.06
N ARG A 87 2.87 7.22 -6.75
CA ARG A 87 2.28 8.27 -7.60
C ARG A 87 2.96 9.62 -7.39
N ASP A 88 3.39 9.90 -6.17
CA ASP A 88 4.13 11.11 -5.83
C ASP A 88 5.49 11.08 -6.52
N CYS A 89 6.13 9.91 -6.54
CA CYS A 89 7.32 9.66 -7.34
C CYS A 89 7.06 9.87 -8.83
N ALA A 90 5.97 9.31 -9.37
CA ALA A 90 5.62 9.48 -10.78
C ALA A 90 5.31 10.95 -11.16
N ARG A 91 4.77 11.74 -10.24
CA ARG A 91 4.48 13.17 -10.44
C ARG A 91 5.70 14.09 -10.21
N GLY A 92 6.84 13.55 -9.79
CA GLY A 92 8.01 14.34 -9.43
C GLY A 92 7.83 15.17 -8.15
N LEU A 93 6.87 14.81 -7.29
CA LEU A 93 6.65 15.46 -5.99
C LEU A 93 7.70 15.05 -4.94
N ASN A 94 8.57 14.11 -5.28
CA ASN A 94 9.64 13.65 -4.42
C ASN A 94 10.90 13.44 -5.26
N GLU A 95 11.97 14.15 -4.91
CA GLU A 95 13.25 14.12 -5.63
C GLU A 95 13.99 12.78 -5.48
N ARG A 96 13.67 11.97 -4.46
CA ARG A 96 14.36 10.70 -4.19
C ARG A 96 13.87 9.52 -5.03
N CYS A 97 12.89 9.74 -5.90
CA CYS A 97 12.30 8.70 -6.72
C CYS A 97 11.72 9.25 -8.02
N GLY A 98 11.38 8.35 -8.95
CA GLY A 98 10.81 8.70 -10.24
C GLY A 98 9.95 7.59 -10.82
N CYS A 99 9.69 7.69 -12.13
CA CYS A 99 8.92 6.71 -12.90
C CYS A 99 9.60 5.34 -12.92
N ASP A 100 8.82 4.29 -13.21
CA ASP A 100 9.39 2.97 -13.49
C ASP A 100 10.09 2.95 -14.86
N GLN A 101 11.39 2.63 -14.85
CA GLN A 101 12.23 2.58 -16.05
C GLN A 101 12.39 1.15 -16.60
N SER A 102 11.74 0.14 -16.00
CA SER A 102 11.91 -1.27 -16.37
C SER A 102 11.58 -1.58 -17.84
N MET A 103 10.72 -0.80 -18.48
CA MET A 103 10.38 -0.97 -19.90
C MET A 103 11.36 -0.27 -20.85
N LEU A 104 12.15 0.69 -20.34
CA LEU A 104 13.18 1.40 -21.10
C LEU A 104 14.48 0.60 -21.19
N THR A 105 14.71 -0.34 -20.26
CA THR A 105 15.86 -1.24 -20.26
C THR A 105 15.68 -2.45 -21.18
N LEU A 106 14.48 -2.67 -21.73
CA LEU A 106 14.22 -3.74 -22.69
C LEU A 106 14.78 -3.38 -24.06
N ASP A 107 15.31 -4.40 -24.75
CA ASP A 107 15.80 -4.28 -26.13
C ASP A 107 14.71 -3.68 -27.04
N PRO A 108 15.02 -2.63 -27.83
CA PRO A 108 14.10 -2.05 -28.80
C PRO A 108 13.41 -3.08 -29.72
N GLN A 109 14.06 -4.22 -30.04
CA GLN A 109 13.47 -5.28 -30.86
C GLN A 109 12.39 -6.11 -30.13
N VAL A 110 12.41 -6.13 -28.79
CA VAL A 110 11.40 -6.79 -27.95
C VAL A 110 10.29 -5.82 -27.56
N ARG A 111 10.55 -4.51 -27.60
CA ARG A 111 9.56 -3.46 -27.36
C ARG A 111 8.54 -3.42 -28.51
N SER A 112 7.49 -4.22 -28.37
CA SER A 112 6.37 -4.25 -29.33
C SER A 112 5.56 -2.95 -29.40
N TYR A 113 5.78 -2.00 -28.49
CA TYR A 113 5.02 -0.76 -28.37
C TYR A 113 5.89 0.41 -27.91
N ASP A 114 5.56 1.61 -28.39
CA ASP A 114 6.14 2.85 -27.89
C ASP A 114 5.50 3.23 -26.56
N TYR A 115 6.21 2.88 -25.48
CA TYR A 115 5.87 3.32 -24.13
C TYR A 115 6.09 4.83 -24.02
N GLN A 116 5.00 5.57 -23.84
CA GLN A 116 5.01 7.00 -23.52
C GLN A 116 4.39 7.21 -22.13
N GLY A 117 4.80 8.30 -21.46
CA GLY A 117 4.32 8.67 -20.13
C GLY A 117 5.17 8.16 -18.97
N CYS A 118 4.64 8.30 -17.75
CA CYS A 118 5.31 7.95 -16.51
C CYS A 118 4.54 6.85 -15.78
N SER A 119 5.14 5.67 -15.69
CA SER A 119 4.60 4.55 -14.93
C SER A 119 4.90 4.69 -13.43
N ASP A 120 3.93 4.31 -12.60
CA ASP A 120 4.11 4.24 -11.15
C ASP A 120 5.24 3.24 -10.80
N ASN A 121 6.26 3.69 -10.05
CA ASN A 121 7.34 2.82 -9.59
C ASN A 121 6.93 1.96 -8.39
N VAL A 122 6.26 0.85 -8.70
CA VAL A 122 5.77 -0.13 -7.72
C VAL A 122 6.89 -0.73 -6.88
N GLN A 123 8.03 -1.05 -7.48
CA GLN A 123 9.16 -1.65 -6.75
C GLN A 123 9.68 -0.71 -5.67
N TYR A 124 9.72 0.59 -5.96
CA TYR A 124 10.06 1.61 -4.97
C TYR A 124 9.05 1.65 -3.82
N GLY A 125 7.75 1.62 -4.11
CA GLY A 125 6.70 1.56 -3.07
C GLY A 125 6.82 0.33 -2.17
N ILE A 126 7.10 -0.85 -2.75
CA ILE A 126 7.37 -2.08 -1.99
C ILE A 126 8.59 -1.92 -1.09
N ALA A 127 9.67 -1.29 -1.59
CA ALA A 127 10.89 -1.06 -0.81
C ALA A 127 10.63 -0.17 0.41
N ILE A 128 9.91 0.94 0.22
CA ILE A 128 9.49 1.82 1.33
C ILE A 128 8.59 1.07 2.31
N SER A 129 7.61 0.30 1.84
CA SER A 129 6.76 -0.50 2.72
C SER A 129 7.54 -1.52 3.55
N ARG A 130 8.57 -2.16 2.98
CA ARG A 130 9.48 -3.03 3.76
C ARG A 130 10.22 -2.24 4.83
N GLU A 131 10.74 -1.08 4.49
CA GLU A 131 11.50 -0.26 5.43
C GLU A 131 10.67 0.22 6.62
N PHE A 132 9.40 0.58 6.39
CA PHE A 132 8.50 1.09 7.43
C PHE A 132 7.73 -0.01 8.17
N VAL A 133 7.07 -0.91 7.44
CA VAL A 133 6.15 -1.88 8.06
C VAL A 133 6.91 -3.05 8.68
N ASP A 134 8.01 -3.49 8.07
CA ASP A 134 8.82 -4.57 8.63
C ASP A 134 9.74 -4.07 9.76
N ALA A 135 9.96 -2.75 9.88
CA ALA A 135 10.72 -2.18 11.00
C ALA A 135 10.07 -2.47 12.37
N ALA A 136 8.74 -2.55 12.42
CA ALA A 136 8.01 -2.91 13.64
C ALA A 136 8.30 -4.33 14.14
N GLU A 137 8.83 -5.20 13.28
CA GLU A 137 9.20 -6.58 13.60
C GLU A 137 10.71 -6.74 13.85
N ARG A 138 11.53 -5.70 13.63
CA ARG A 138 12.97 -5.73 13.92
C ARG A 138 13.20 -5.82 15.44
N GLY A 139 14.20 -6.59 15.85
CA GLY A 139 14.56 -6.76 17.26
C GLY A 139 13.68 -7.75 18.05
N LYS A 140 12.53 -8.14 17.49
CA LYS A 140 11.79 -9.32 17.95
C LYS A 140 12.52 -10.52 17.34
N ASN A 141 13.46 -11.13 18.09
CA ASN A 141 14.16 -12.38 17.72
C ASN A 141 13.20 -13.35 17.04
N ALA A 142 13.70 -14.21 16.13
CA ALA A 142 13.03 -15.15 15.20
C ALA A 142 11.91 -16.06 15.77
N SER A 143 11.02 -15.46 16.54
CA SER A 143 9.78 -15.99 17.05
C SER A 143 8.94 -16.31 15.85
N SER A 144 8.25 -17.44 15.91
CA SER A 144 7.31 -17.88 14.88
C SER A 144 6.34 -16.75 14.50
N ARG A 145 6.03 -15.84 15.42
CA ARG A 145 5.20 -14.64 15.18
C ARG A 145 5.86 -13.61 14.28
N ALA A 146 7.09 -13.20 14.54
CA ALA A 146 7.78 -12.24 13.69
C ALA A 146 7.88 -12.77 12.25
N ILE A 147 8.12 -14.08 12.10
CA ILE A 147 8.13 -14.75 10.80
C ILE A 147 6.76 -14.70 10.12
N LEU A 148 5.68 -14.99 10.86
CA LEU A 148 4.31 -14.89 10.35
C LEU A 148 3.94 -13.46 9.95
N ASN A 149 4.28 -12.47 10.77
CA ASN A 149 4.01 -11.06 10.50
C ASN A 149 4.75 -10.59 9.23
N LEU A 150 6.04 -10.93 9.09
CA LEU A 150 6.81 -10.66 7.88
C LEU A 150 6.24 -11.38 6.65
N HIS A 151 5.76 -12.61 6.82
CA HIS A 151 5.06 -13.34 5.76
C HIS A 151 3.78 -12.63 5.32
N ASN A 152 2.94 -12.21 6.26
CA ASN A 152 1.70 -11.49 5.99
C ASN A 152 1.96 -10.13 5.33
N ASN A 153 2.96 -9.37 5.82
CA ASN A 153 3.41 -8.14 5.18
C ASN A 153 3.85 -8.39 3.73
N ARG A 154 4.61 -9.47 3.48
CA ARG A 154 5.01 -9.87 2.13
C ARG A 154 3.81 -10.22 1.25
N ALA A 155 2.85 -10.98 1.76
CA ALA A 155 1.64 -11.34 1.04
C ALA A 155 0.85 -10.09 0.64
N GLY A 156 0.67 -9.13 1.55
CA GLY A 156 0.02 -7.85 1.27
C GLY A 156 0.68 -7.06 0.12
N ARG A 157 2.01 -7.02 0.10
CA ARG A 157 2.79 -6.35 -0.96
C ARG A 157 2.68 -7.03 -2.34
N GLN A 158 2.28 -8.30 -2.41
CA GLN A 158 2.15 -9.06 -3.66
C GLN A 158 0.77 -8.91 -4.32
N VAL A 159 -0.26 -8.46 -3.59
CA VAL A 159 -1.65 -8.37 -4.08
C VAL A 159 -1.77 -7.51 -5.35
N SER A 160 -0.88 -6.54 -5.56
CA SER A 160 -0.92 -5.64 -6.71
C SER A 160 -0.54 -6.26 -8.06
N HIS A 161 0.10 -7.44 -8.10
CA HIS A 161 0.21 -8.19 -9.35
C HIS A 161 -1.15 -8.75 -9.81
N LEU A 162 -2.08 -8.95 -8.87
CA LEU A 162 -3.34 -9.66 -9.10
C LEU A 162 -4.54 -8.72 -9.30
N SER A 163 -4.58 -7.59 -8.58
CA SER A 163 -5.69 -6.64 -8.57
C SER A 163 -5.71 -5.63 -9.73
N GLN A 164 -4.71 -5.65 -10.61
CA GLN A 164 -4.76 -4.86 -11.83
C GLN A 164 -5.72 -5.50 -12.86
N PRO A 165 -6.62 -4.74 -13.49
CA PRO A 165 -7.34 -5.19 -14.69
C PRO A 165 -6.34 -5.71 -15.74
N SER A 166 -6.72 -6.68 -16.57
CA SER A 166 -5.85 -7.28 -17.59
C SER A 166 -5.12 -6.26 -18.47
N TRP A 167 -5.73 -5.10 -18.72
CA TRP A 167 -5.17 -3.98 -19.49
C TRP A 167 -4.08 -3.19 -18.75
N ARG A 168 -4.07 -3.19 -17.41
CA ARG A 168 -3.00 -2.61 -16.58
C ARG A 168 -1.91 -3.63 -16.24
N LYS A 169 -2.22 -4.93 -16.31
CA LYS A 169 -1.27 -6.03 -16.04
C LYS A 169 -0.09 -6.11 -17.02
N ARG A 170 -0.17 -5.46 -18.19
CA ARG A 170 0.89 -5.52 -19.23
C ARG A 170 1.56 -4.18 -19.54
N SER A 171 0.95 -3.07 -19.11
CA SER A 171 1.45 -1.74 -19.41
C SER A 171 1.18 -0.86 -18.21
N VAL A 172 2.23 -0.42 -17.51
CA VAL A 172 2.13 0.59 -16.45
C VAL A 172 1.94 1.99 -17.09
N ILE A 173 1.21 2.11 -18.19
CA ILE A 173 0.91 3.41 -18.79
C ILE A 173 -0.42 3.87 -18.17
N CYS A 174 -0.36 4.84 -17.26
CA CYS A 174 -1.52 5.69 -17.05
C CYS A 174 -1.61 6.59 -18.28
N SER A 175 -2.50 6.29 -19.22
CA SER A 175 -2.93 7.30 -20.19
C SER A 175 -3.62 8.40 -19.37
N GLU A 176 -2.94 9.54 -19.25
CA GLU A 176 -3.61 10.81 -18.97
C GLU A 176 -4.14 11.28 -20.32
N ASP A 177 -5.39 10.92 -20.63
CA ASP A 177 -6.10 11.58 -21.71
C ASP A 177 -6.47 12.98 -21.19
N LYS A 178 -6.01 14.00 -21.94
CA LYS A 178 -6.20 15.42 -21.71
C LYS A 178 -7.67 15.82 -21.55
#